data_AF-A0A067F6M3-F1
#
_entry.id   AF-A0A067F6M3-F1
#
_cell.length_a   1.000
_cell.length_b   1.000
_cell.length_c   1.000
_cell.angle_alpha   90.00
_cell.angle_beta   90.00
_cell.angle_gamma   90.00
#
_symmetry.space_group_name_H-M   'P 1'
#
loop_
_entity.id
_entity.type
_entity.pdbx_description
1 polymer ?
#
loop_
_entity_poly.entity_id
_entity_poly.type
_entity_poly.pdbx_seq_one_letter_code
_entity_poly.pdbx_strand_id
1 'polypeptide(L)' 'MEEEDALELLQRYRRDRRILLDFILSGSLIKKVIMPPGAITLDDVDLDQVSVDYVLGCAKK' A
#
# COMPACT_ATOMS: atom_id res chain seq x y z
N MET A 1 6.52 -28.03 -0.27
CA MET A 1 7.78 -27.58 -0.90
C MET A 1 7.52 -26.48 -1.92
N GLU A 2 6.78 -26.72 -3.02
CA GLU A 2 6.41 -25.64 -3.97
C GLU A 2 5.39 -24.63 -3.40
N GLU A 3 4.38 -25.09 -2.65
CA GLU A 3 3.39 -24.19 -2.02
C GLU A 3 3.99 -23.29 -0.94
N GLU A 4 5.02 -23.79 -0.24
CA GLU A 4 5.75 -23.04 0.79
C GLU A 4 6.57 -21.91 0.15
N ASP A 5 7.25 -22.20 -0.96
CA ASP A 5 8.01 -21.21 -1.73
C ASP A 5 7.09 -20.13 -2.33
N ALA A 6 5.92 -20.53 -2.84
CA ALA A 6 4.91 -19.59 -3.32
C ALA A 6 4.38 -18.68 -2.20
N LEU A 7 4.17 -19.21 -0.99
CA LEU A 7 3.74 -18.44 0.18
C LEU A 7 4.81 -17.44 0.64
N GLU A 8 6.07 -17.86 0.72
CA GLU A 8 7.18 -16.98 1.09
C GLU A 8 7.35 -15.84 0.09
N LEU A 9 7.29 -16.15 -1.20
CA LEU A 9 7.37 -15.17 -2.28
C LEU A 9 6.22 -14.16 -2.19
N LEU A 10 5.00 -14.64 -1.95
CA LEU A 10 3.81 -13.80 -1.83
C LEU A 10 3.89 -12.88 -0.61
N GLN A 11 4.37 -13.37 0.53
CA GLN A 11 4.62 -12.54 1.72
C GLN A 11 5.68 -11.48 1.47
N ARG A 12 6.75 -11.82 0.74
CA ARG A 12 7.79 -10.87 0.34
C ARG A 12 7.22 -9.76 -0.55
N TYR A 13 6.42 -10.09 -1.57
CA TYR A 13 5.76 -9.09 -2.41
C TYR A 13 4.83 -8.16 -1.62
N ARG A 14 4.05 -8.70 -0.67
CA ARG A 14 3.19 -7.88 0.20
C ARG A 14 4.01 -6.92 1.04
N ARG A 15 5.12 -7.39 1.62
CA ARG A 15 6.04 -6.58 2.42
C ARG A 15 6.68 -5.46 1.60
N ASP A 16 7.24 -5.79 0.44
CA ASP A 16 7.91 -4.83 -0.43
C ASP A 16 6.92 -3.75 -0.92
N ARG A 17 5.69 -4.15 -1.27
CA ARG A 17 4.62 -3.21 -1.60
C ARG A 17 4.28 -2.28 -0.42
N ARG A 18 4.15 -2.82 0.80
CA ARG A 18 3.85 -2.01 1.99
C ARG A 18 4.94 -0.98 2.26
N ILE A 19 6.21 -1.37 2.18
CA ILE A 19 7.36 -0.46 2.33
C ILE A 19 7.33 0.64 1.27
N LEU A 20 7.05 0.28 0.00
CA LEU A 20 6.97 1.27 -1.08
C LEU A 20 5.83 2.28 -0.86
N LEU A 21 4.65 1.80 -0.46
CA LEU A 21 3.50 2.68 -0.19
C LEU A 21 3.80 3.61 0.98
N ASP A 22 4.36 3.08 2.07
CA ASP A 22 4.76 3.87 3.24
C ASP A 22 5.79 4.94 2.86
N PHE A 23 6.79 4.59 2.05
CA PHE A 23 7.76 5.54 1.51
C PHE A 23 7.09 6.66 0.69
N ILE A 24 6.19 6.32 -0.25
CA ILE A 24 5.48 7.31 -1.06
C ILE A 24 4.61 8.23 -0.19
N LEU A 25 3.94 7.67 0.83
CA LEU A 25 3.10 8.42 1.78
C LEU A 25 3.92 9.30 2.73
N SER A 26 5.15 8.90 3.07
CA SER A 26 6.09 9.72 3.85
C SER A 26 6.61 10.93 3.07
N GLY A 27 6.64 10.82 1.73
CA GLY A 27 6.89 11.95 0.85
C GLY A 27 5.67 12.86 0.87
N SER A 28 5.86 14.15 1.14
CA SER A 28 4.82 15.20 1.04
C SER A 28 4.25 15.42 -0.39
N LEU A 29 4.46 14.45 -1.27
CA LEU A 29 3.94 14.33 -2.63
C LEU A 29 2.44 14.01 -2.64
N ILE A 30 1.95 13.25 -1.66
CA ILE A 30 0.53 12.91 -1.57
C ILE A 30 -0.23 14.06 -0.92
N LYS A 31 -1.06 14.74 -1.72
CA LYS A 31 -1.82 15.91 -1.26
C LYS A 31 -3.13 15.56 -0.56
N LYS A 32 -3.77 14.46 -0.96
CA LYS A 32 -5.08 14.05 -0.43
C LYS A 32 -5.29 12.55 -0.59
N VAL A 33 -5.55 11.87 0.53
CA VAL A 33 -6.01 10.48 0.58
C VAL A 33 -7.47 10.50 1.03
N ILE A 34 -8.35 9.81 0.31
CA ILE A 34 -9.69 9.53 0.79
C ILE A 34 -9.62 8.25 1.61
N MET A 35 -9.88 8.38 2.91
CA MET A 35 -9.93 7.23 3.81
C MET A 35 -11.27 6.50 3.66
N PRO A 36 -11.28 5.16 3.69
CA PRO A 36 -12.52 4.41 3.74
C PRO A 36 -13.30 4.72 5.04
N PRO A 37 -14.64 4.52 5.05
CA PRO A 37 -15.44 4.73 6.25
C PRO A 37 -14.90 3.94 7.44
N GLY A 38 -14.62 4.62 8.55
CA GLY A 38 -14.11 4.00 9.78
C GLY A 38 -12.58 3.97 9.89
N ALA A 39 -11.82 4.31 8.85
CA ALA A 39 -10.37 4.48 8.95
C ALA A 39 -10.01 5.89 9.41
N ILE A 40 -9.17 5.97 10.46
CA ILE A 40 -8.69 7.24 11.03
C ILE A 40 -7.26 7.51 10.53
N THR A 41 -6.47 6.44 10.42
CA THR A 41 -5.07 6.45 10.02
C THR A 41 -4.83 5.46 8.87
N LEU A 42 -3.67 5.55 8.22
CA LEU A 42 -3.30 4.64 7.12
C LEU A 42 -3.11 3.20 7.61
N ASP A 43 -2.80 3.01 8.90
CA ASP A 43 -2.69 1.69 9.51
C ASP A 43 -4.04 0.95 9.59
N ASP A 44 -5.15 1.70 9.54
CA ASP A 44 -6.52 1.14 9.50
C ASP A 44 -6.90 0.66 8.08
N VAL A 45 -6.05 0.92 7.07
CA VAL A 45 -6.30 0.59 5.66
C VAL A 45 -5.55 -0.69 5.29
N ASP A 46 -6.27 -1.65 4.70
CA ASP A 46 -5.63 -2.78 4.05
C ASP A 46 -4.94 -2.34 2.74
N LEU A 47 -3.66 -1.99 2.86
CA LEU A 47 -2.81 -1.61 1.74
C LEU A 47 -2.70 -2.72 0.68
N ASP A 48 -3.06 -3.97 1.01
CA ASP A 48 -3.08 -5.04 0.02
C ASP A 48 -4.19 -4.88 -1.02
N GLN A 49 -5.23 -4.13 -0.69
CA GLN A 49 -6.38 -3.82 -1.56
C GLN A 49 -6.24 -2.47 -2.28
N VAL A 50 -5.20 -1.70 -1.99
CA VAL A 50 -5.00 -0.39 -2.60
C VAL A 50 -4.37 -0.56 -3.99
N SER A 51 -5.03 -0.01 -5.01
CA SER A 51 -4.50 -0.05 -6.38
C SER A 51 -3.34 0.93 -6.56
N VAL A 52 -2.37 0.53 -7.39
CA VAL A 52 -1.25 1.40 -7.77
C VAL A 52 -1.74 2.66 -8.46
N ASP A 53 -2.77 2.56 -9.31
CA ASP A 53 -3.38 3.71 -9.99
C ASP A 53 -3.93 4.76 -9.02
N TYR A 54 -4.54 4.33 -7.92
CA TYR A 54 -5.04 5.25 -6.90
C TYR A 54 -3.90 6.01 -6.23
N VAL A 55 -2.84 5.31 -5.85
CA VAL A 55 -1.64 5.89 -5.21
C VAL A 55 -0.97 6.91 -6.13
N LEU A 56 -0.80 6.56 -7.41
CA LEU A 56 -0.26 7.48 -8.42
C LEU A 56 -1.20 8.67 -8.66
N GLY A 57 -2.52 8.46 -8.61
CA GLY A 57 -3.52 9.53 -8.67
C GLY A 57 -3.39 10.53 -7.53
N CYS A 58 -3.16 10.06 -6.30
CA CYS A 58 -2.93 10.89 -5.11
C CYS A 58 -1.63 11.71 -5.17
N ALA A 59 -0.61 11.21 -5.89
CA ALA A 59 0.67 11.89 -6.08
C ALA A 59 0.69 12.84 -7.29
N LYS A 60 -0.27 12.70 -8.22
CA LYS A 60 -0.41 13.60 -9.37
C LYS A 60 -0.98 14.96 -8.91
N LYS A 61 -0.51 16.01 -9.57
CA LYS A 61 -0.62 17.41 -9.13
C LYS A 61 -2.05 17.94 -9.09
#